data_AF-H5TMG0-F1
#
_entry.id   AF-H5TMG0-F1
#
_cell.length_a   1.000
_cell.length_b   1.000
_cell.length_c   1.000
_cell.angle_alpha   90.00
_cell.angle_beta   90.00
_cell.angle_gamma   90.00
#
_symmetry.space_group_name_H-M   'P 1'
#
loop_
_entity.id
_entity.type
_entity.pdbx_description
1 polymer ?
#
loop_
_entity_poly.entity_id
_entity_poly.type
_entity_poly.pdbx_seq_one_letter_code
_entity_poly.pdbx_strand_id
1 'polypeptide(L)'
;MISPQFTGLASPAQVGLTIPAATPELSTLPFMGAVTQATARRLACDADVTVMITDGEEVPLAVSRTKRLFTRPQRRALTKRDRCCIKCGAPASWCRAHHIVHWADGGETDLDNGCLLCTSCHDDVHHRGWDVVVAHDRHPWLIPPAAVDPNREPIMSYHRRTMNLDSLPAAA
;
A
#
# COMPACT_ATOMS: atom_id res chain seq x y z
N MET A 1 -38.45 -20.93 18.48
CA MET A 1 -37.73 -19.67 18.25
C MET A 1 -36.33 -20.02 17.75
N ILE A 2 -36.09 -19.88 16.46
CA ILE A 2 -34.82 -20.22 15.82
C ILE A 2 -33.95 -18.96 15.88
N SER A 3 -32.86 -19.01 16.64
CA SER A 3 -31.87 -17.95 16.72
C SER A 3 -30.92 -18.08 15.52
N PRO A 4 -30.77 -17.08 14.64
CA PRO A 4 -29.78 -17.16 13.58
C PRO A 4 -28.40 -16.85 14.17
N GLN A 5 -27.56 -17.87 14.23
CA GLN A 5 -26.13 -17.70 14.45
C GLN A 5 -25.52 -17.14 13.16
N PHE A 6 -25.23 -15.83 13.13
CA PHE A 6 -24.37 -15.25 12.11
C PHE A 6 -22.91 -15.58 12.42
N THR A 7 -22.49 -16.80 12.09
CA THR A 7 -21.08 -17.19 11.97
C THR A 7 -20.67 -17.10 10.50
N GLY A 8 -20.42 -15.88 10.05
CA GLY A 8 -19.84 -15.62 8.74
C GLY A 8 -18.94 -14.40 8.85
N LEU A 9 -17.62 -14.63 8.91
CA LEU A 9 -16.64 -13.60 8.60
C LEU A 9 -17.05 -12.99 7.27
N ALA A 10 -17.54 -11.75 7.29
CA ALA A 10 -17.73 -10.99 6.08
C ALA A 10 -16.39 -11.02 5.33
N SER A 11 -16.36 -11.67 4.15
CA SER A 11 -15.22 -11.51 3.26
C SER A 11 -15.01 -10.01 3.09
N PRO A 12 -13.80 -9.46 3.30
CA PRO A 12 -13.56 -8.08 2.90
C PRO A 12 -13.98 -7.95 1.45
N ALA A 13 -14.74 -6.90 1.13
CA ALA A 13 -15.27 -6.69 -0.22
C ALA A 13 -14.12 -6.84 -1.24
N GLN A 14 -14.19 -7.89 -2.06
CA GLN A 14 -13.21 -8.13 -3.11
C GLN A 14 -13.60 -7.28 -4.32
N VAL A 15 -12.62 -6.56 -4.83
CA VAL A 15 -12.76 -5.76 -6.04
C VAL A 15 -12.12 -6.53 -7.18
N GLY A 16 -12.91 -6.92 -8.19
CA GLY A 16 -12.36 -7.41 -9.45
C GLY A 16 -11.80 -6.24 -10.26
N LEU A 17 -10.68 -6.42 -10.94
CA LEU A 17 -10.13 -5.44 -11.88
C LEU A 17 -9.75 -6.15 -13.17
N THR A 18 -10.33 -5.75 -14.30
CA THR A 18 -9.97 -6.28 -15.62
C THR A 18 -9.06 -5.30 -16.34
N ILE A 19 -7.97 -5.78 -16.93
CA ILE A 19 -7.02 -4.99 -17.72
C ILE A 19 -6.88 -5.60 -19.11
N PRO A 20 -7.36 -4.94 -20.19
CA PRO A 20 -7.13 -5.40 -21.55
C PRO A 20 -5.65 -5.32 -21.90
N ALA A 21 -5.07 -6.41 -22.41
CA ALA A 21 -3.65 -6.46 -22.75
C ALA A 21 -3.25 -5.45 -23.85
N ALA A 22 -4.19 -5.10 -24.74
CA ALA A 22 -3.96 -4.15 -25.83
C ALA A 22 -4.07 -2.68 -25.40
N THR A 23 -4.76 -2.38 -24.30
CA THR A 23 -5.00 -1.00 -23.80
C THR A 23 -4.95 -0.97 -22.27
N PRO A 24 -3.75 -1.16 -21.66
CA PRO A 24 -3.61 -1.28 -20.21
C PRO A 24 -3.98 -0.01 -19.45
N GLU A 25 -4.06 1.15 -20.12
CA GLU A 25 -4.48 2.44 -19.54
C GLU A 25 -5.96 2.48 -19.11
N LEU A 26 -6.79 1.56 -19.60
CA LEU A 26 -8.22 1.48 -19.28
C LEU A 26 -8.51 0.19 -18.51
N SER A 27 -8.37 0.26 -17.19
CA SER A 27 -8.78 -0.83 -16.32
C SER A 27 -10.29 -0.77 -16.07
N THR A 28 -10.97 -1.90 -15.90
CA THR A 28 -12.42 -1.95 -15.71
C THR A 28 -12.76 -2.62 -14.39
N LEU A 29 -13.68 -2.00 -13.63
CA LEU A 29 -14.28 -2.60 -12.45
C LEU A 29 -15.60 -3.29 -12.84
N PRO A 30 -15.85 -4.54 -12.40
CA PRO A 30 -17.13 -5.20 -12.61
C PRO A 30 -18.29 -4.32 -12.16
N PHE A 31 -19.29 -4.17 -13.02
CA PHE A 31 -20.52 -3.39 -12.78
C PHE A 31 -20.36 -1.87 -12.59
N MET A 32 -19.13 -1.35 -12.58
CA MET A 32 -18.83 0.08 -12.39
C MET A 32 -18.20 0.74 -13.62
N GLY A 33 -17.66 -0.06 -14.55
CA GLY A 33 -17.09 0.44 -15.81
C GLY A 33 -15.61 0.81 -15.71
N ALA A 34 -15.13 1.58 -16.69
CA ALA A 34 -13.72 1.94 -16.81
C ALA A 34 -13.27 2.88 -15.68
N VAL A 35 -12.08 2.61 -15.15
CA VAL A 35 -11.37 3.43 -14.18
C VAL A 35 -9.96 3.73 -14.71
N THR A 36 -9.42 4.85 -14.27
CA THR A 36 -8.03 5.20 -14.62
C THR A 36 -7.05 4.25 -13.93
N GLN A 37 -5.87 4.07 -14.51
CA GLN A 37 -4.78 3.32 -13.88
C GLN A 37 -4.42 3.85 -12.48
N ALA A 38 -4.53 5.17 -12.26
CA ALA A 38 -4.32 5.77 -10.95
C ALA A 38 -5.37 5.31 -9.92
N THR A 39 -6.65 5.26 -10.31
CA THR A 39 -7.72 4.72 -9.47
C THR A 39 -7.52 3.23 -9.21
N ALA A 40 -7.16 2.46 -10.24
CA ALA A 40 -6.84 1.04 -10.11
C ALA A 40 -5.67 0.79 -9.14
N ARG A 41 -4.58 1.54 -9.24
CA ARG A 41 -3.43 1.51 -8.33
C ARG A 41 -3.82 1.84 -6.89
N ARG A 42 -4.71 2.81 -6.71
CA ARG A 42 -5.21 3.22 -5.39
C ARG A 42 -6.11 2.15 -4.75
N LEU A 43 -7.02 1.56 -5.53
CA LEU A 43 -7.81 0.40 -5.08
C LEU A 43 -6.89 -0.78 -4.74
N ALA A 44 -5.86 -1.00 -5.55
CA ALA A 44 -4.74 -1.91 -5.29
C ALA A 44 -3.78 -1.44 -4.19
N CYS A 45 -4.04 -0.35 -3.48
CA CYS A 45 -3.39 -0.01 -2.22
C CYS A 45 -4.35 -0.14 -1.02
N ASP A 46 -5.66 -0.04 -1.23
CA ASP A 46 -6.66 0.05 -0.16
C ASP A 46 -7.67 -1.12 -0.01
N ALA A 47 -7.88 -1.96 -1.03
CA ALA A 47 -8.86 -3.06 -1.02
C ALA A 47 -8.23 -4.44 -1.36
N ASP A 48 -8.90 -5.56 -1.08
CA ASP A 48 -8.50 -6.84 -1.69
C ASP A 48 -8.92 -6.82 -3.16
N VAL A 49 -7.94 -6.85 -4.07
CA VAL A 49 -8.16 -6.75 -5.52
C VAL A 49 -7.74 -8.06 -6.19
N THR A 50 -8.59 -8.59 -7.06
CA THR A 50 -8.25 -9.67 -7.99
C THR A 50 -8.16 -9.09 -9.38
N VAL A 51 -6.97 -9.14 -10.00
CA VAL A 51 -6.73 -8.61 -11.35
C VAL A 51 -6.87 -9.73 -12.36
N MET A 52 -7.60 -9.49 -13.44
CA MET A 52 -7.73 -10.36 -14.60
C MET A 52 -7.19 -9.63 -15.83
N ILE A 53 -6.29 -10.26 -16.57
CA ILE A 53 -5.80 -9.73 -17.85
C ILE A 53 -6.55 -10.47 -18.95
N THR A 54 -7.10 -9.73 -19.91
CA THR A 54 -7.84 -10.30 -21.06
C THR A 54 -7.20 -9.90 -22.38
N ASP A 55 -7.40 -10.71 -23.43
CA ASP A 55 -7.08 -10.32 -24.80
C ASP A 55 -8.14 -9.38 -25.40
N GLY A 56 -8.03 -9.09 -26.71
CA GLY A 56 -8.95 -8.21 -27.44
C GLY A 56 -10.36 -8.79 -27.61
N GLU A 57 -10.57 -10.07 -27.34
CA GLU A 57 -11.85 -10.78 -27.41
C GLU A 57 -12.39 -11.10 -26.00
N GLU A 58 -11.87 -10.43 -24.97
CA GLU A 58 -12.21 -10.59 -23.55
C GLU A 58 -11.85 -11.97 -22.96
N VAL A 59 -11.00 -12.76 -23.61
CA VAL A 59 -10.57 -14.07 -23.11
C VAL A 59 -9.52 -13.88 -21.99
N PRO A 60 -9.71 -14.47 -20.79
CA PRO A 60 -8.74 -14.35 -19.70
C PRO A 60 -7.39 -15.01 -20.04
N LEU A 61 -6.33 -14.20 -20.05
CA LEU A 61 -4.95 -14.62 -20.25
C LEU A 61 -4.25 -14.93 -18.92
N ALA A 62 -4.58 -14.19 -17.86
CA ALA A 62 -4.00 -14.35 -16.53
C ALA A 62 -4.92 -13.82 -15.42
N VAL A 63 -4.78 -14.37 -14.21
CA VAL A 63 -5.47 -13.90 -12.99
C VAL A 63 -4.46 -13.76 -11.86
N SER A 64 -4.48 -12.64 -11.13
CA SER A 64 -3.57 -12.36 -10.02
C SER A 64 -3.98 -13.08 -8.72
N ARG A 65 -3.04 -13.16 -7.77
CA ARG A 65 -3.31 -13.69 -6.42
C ARG A 65 -4.18 -12.71 -5.62
N THR A 66 -5.22 -13.20 -4.94
CA THR A 66 -6.20 -12.38 -4.17
C THR A 66 -5.62 -11.72 -2.90
N LYS A 67 -4.44 -12.14 -2.41
CA LYS A 67 -3.87 -11.64 -1.14
C LYS A 67 -2.98 -10.42 -1.35
N ARG A 68 -3.63 -9.27 -1.44
CA ARG A 68 -2.95 -7.98 -1.49
C ARG A 68 -2.68 -7.39 -0.12
N LEU A 69 -3.64 -7.47 0.80
CA LEU A 69 -3.48 -6.87 2.11
C LEU A 69 -2.40 -7.58 2.93
N PHE A 70 -1.56 -6.77 3.59
CA PHE A 70 -0.61 -7.26 4.58
C PHE A 70 -1.35 -8.09 5.63
N THR A 71 -0.86 -9.30 5.87
CA THR A 71 -1.42 -10.17 6.92
C THR A 71 -1.31 -9.50 8.29
N ARG A 72 -2.12 -9.93 9.26
CA ARG A 72 -2.05 -9.39 10.63
C ARG A 72 -0.63 -9.45 11.23
N PRO A 73 0.14 -10.55 11.11
CA PRO A 73 1.53 -10.59 11.56
C PRO A 73 2.43 -9.58 10.84
N GLN A 74 2.29 -9.45 9.52
CA GLN A 74 3.08 -8.49 8.75
C GLN A 74 2.76 -7.05 9.16
N ARG A 75 1.48 -6.71 9.32
CA ARG A 75 1.07 -5.39 9.81
C ARG A 75 1.62 -5.11 11.21
N ARG A 76 1.63 -6.09 12.10
CA ARG A 76 2.26 -5.94 13.43
C ARG A 76 3.77 -5.69 13.33
N ALA A 77 4.46 -6.39 12.44
CA ALA A 77 5.89 -6.18 12.20
C ALA A 77 6.16 -4.76 11.64
N LEU A 78 5.35 -4.29 10.67
CA LEU A 78 5.42 -2.92 10.18
C LEU A 78 5.14 -1.90 11.29
N THR A 79 4.13 -2.11 12.13
CA THR A 79 3.88 -1.25 13.31
C THR A 79 5.07 -1.23 14.26
N LYS A 80 5.75 -2.36 14.49
CA LYS A 80 6.94 -2.41 15.35
C LYS A 80 8.12 -1.65 14.75
N ARG A 81 8.35 -1.77 13.43
CA ARG A 81 9.44 -1.13 12.71
C ARG A 81 9.22 0.38 12.55
N ASP A 82 8.05 0.76 12.03
CA ASP A 82 7.78 2.15 11.62
C ASP A 82 7.29 3.02 12.79
N ARG A 83 6.68 2.39 13.81
CA ARG A 83 6.06 2.97 15.03
C ARG A 83 4.90 3.95 14.80
N CYS A 84 4.93 4.72 13.73
CA CYS A 84 3.96 5.73 13.34
C CYS A 84 3.98 5.91 11.82
N CYS A 85 3.21 6.86 11.28
CA CYS A 85 3.32 7.28 9.90
C CYS A 85 4.76 7.71 9.62
N ILE A 86 5.41 7.08 8.63
CA ILE A 86 6.82 7.34 8.34
C ILE A 86 7.10 8.77 7.89
N LYS A 87 6.06 9.51 7.45
CA LYS A 87 6.20 10.90 7.00
C LYS A 87 5.88 11.92 8.08
N CYS A 88 4.70 11.88 8.69
CA CYS A 88 4.23 12.94 9.59
C CYS A 88 4.18 12.56 11.08
N GLY A 89 4.45 11.30 11.44
CA GLY A 89 4.41 10.86 12.83
C GLY A 89 3.01 10.55 13.38
N ALA A 90 1.96 10.62 12.56
CA ALA A 90 0.60 10.21 12.97
C ALA A 90 0.59 8.78 13.55
N PRO A 91 -0.26 8.47 14.56
CA PRO A 91 -0.25 7.17 15.21
C PRO A 91 -0.44 6.01 14.24
N ALA A 92 0.21 4.87 14.50
CA ALA A 92 0.11 3.68 13.65
C ALA A 92 -1.34 3.15 13.51
N SER A 93 -2.21 3.42 14.49
CA SER A 93 -3.65 3.09 14.42
C SER A 93 -4.38 3.86 13.32
N TRP A 94 -3.86 5.02 12.89
CA TRP A 94 -4.41 5.84 11.81
C TRP A 94 -3.74 5.54 10.46
N CYS A 95 -2.79 4.60 10.44
CA CYS A 95 -1.99 4.30 9.26
C CYS A 95 -2.46 3.04 8.55
N ARG A 96 -2.38 3.05 7.22
CA ARG A 96 -2.48 1.87 6.37
C ARG A 96 -1.08 1.37 6.03
N ALA A 97 -0.97 0.07 5.77
CA ALA A 97 0.27 -0.49 5.26
C ALA A 97 0.29 -0.28 3.74
N HIS A 98 1.26 0.49 3.29
CA HIS A 98 1.45 0.91 1.91
C HIS A 98 2.53 0.05 1.26
N HIS A 99 2.26 -0.41 0.04
CA HIS A 99 3.25 -1.08 -0.80
C HIS A 99 4.14 -0.04 -1.49
N ILE A 100 5.45 -0.17 -1.34
CA ILE A 100 6.44 0.79 -1.88
C ILE A 100 6.56 0.64 -3.40
N VAL A 101 6.85 -0.57 -3.86
CA VAL A 101 6.51 -1.00 -5.22
C VAL A 101 5.03 -1.35 -5.17
N HIS A 102 4.19 -0.56 -5.86
CA HIS A 102 2.76 -0.78 -5.84
C HIS A 102 2.42 -2.22 -6.24
N TRP A 103 1.43 -2.80 -5.59
CA TRP A 103 1.00 -4.16 -5.91
C TRP A 103 0.52 -4.30 -7.36
N ALA A 104 -0.12 -3.26 -7.91
CA ALA A 104 -0.53 -3.23 -9.32
C ALA A 104 0.66 -3.30 -10.29
N ASP A 105 1.85 -2.90 -9.84
CA ASP A 105 3.10 -2.98 -10.60
C ASP A 105 3.89 -4.27 -10.28
N GLY A 106 3.24 -5.25 -9.65
CA GLY A 106 3.83 -6.54 -9.29
C GLY A 106 4.52 -6.59 -7.93
N GLY A 107 4.39 -5.55 -7.10
CA GLY A 107 4.99 -5.50 -5.77
C GLY A 107 4.48 -6.60 -4.83
N GLU A 108 5.40 -7.31 -4.17
CA GLU A 108 5.04 -8.37 -3.23
C GLU A 108 4.49 -7.81 -1.92
N THR A 109 3.59 -8.57 -1.29
CA THR A 109 3.10 -8.27 0.06
C THR A 109 4.09 -8.83 1.07
N ASP A 110 5.19 -8.11 1.28
CA ASP A 110 6.26 -8.42 2.23
C ASP A 110 6.76 -7.17 2.97
N LEU A 111 7.39 -7.35 4.13
CA LEU A 111 7.89 -6.29 5.01
C LEU A 111 8.88 -5.36 4.32
N ASP A 112 9.66 -5.88 3.37
CA ASP A 112 10.65 -5.10 2.60
C ASP A 112 10.01 -4.27 1.49
N ASN A 113 8.74 -4.53 1.20
CA ASN A 113 7.93 -3.74 0.28
C ASN A 113 6.79 -2.99 0.99
N GLY A 114 6.77 -2.97 2.34
CA GLY A 114 5.69 -2.36 3.11
C GLY A 114 6.16 -1.18 3.96
N CYS A 115 5.32 -0.17 4.18
CA CYS A 115 5.53 0.85 5.21
C CYS A 115 4.20 1.43 5.74
N LEU A 116 4.21 2.14 6.87
CA LEU A 116 3.03 2.79 7.43
C LEU A 116 2.86 4.24 6.96
N LEU A 117 1.71 4.54 6.36
CA LEU A 117 1.29 5.90 5.99
C LEU A 117 -0.13 6.19 6.47
N CYS A 118 -0.36 7.38 7.01
CA CYS A 118 -1.73 7.89 7.24
C CYS A 118 -2.37 8.27 5.90
N THR A 119 -3.69 8.43 5.86
CA THR A 119 -4.43 8.73 4.61
C THR A 119 -3.84 9.91 3.84
N SER A 120 -3.56 11.03 4.50
CA SER A 120 -2.99 12.21 3.83
C SER A 120 -1.59 11.96 3.28
N CYS A 121 -0.71 11.28 4.02
CA CYS A 121 0.64 10.99 3.53
C CYS A 121 0.65 9.87 2.49
N HIS A 122 -0.35 8.98 2.51
CA HIS A 122 -0.58 8.01 1.46
C HIS A 122 -0.96 8.72 0.15
N ASP A 123 -1.82 9.74 0.21
CA ASP A 123 -2.18 10.57 -0.95
C ASP A 123 -0.98 11.32 -1.52
N ASP A 124 -0.09 11.80 -0.65
CA ASP A 124 1.14 12.47 -1.07
C ASP A 124 2.02 11.55 -1.92
N VAL A 125 2.12 10.26 -1.55
CA VAL A 125 2.91 9.27 -2.30
C VAL A 125 2.24 8.91 -3.62
N HIS A 126 0.91 8.78 -3.63
CA HIS A 126 0.19 8.46 -4.87
C HIS A 126 0.10 9.62 -5.87
N HIS A 127 0.06 10.87 -5.40
CA HIS A 127 -0.37 11.99 -6.24
C HIS A 127 0.50 13.23 -6.17
N ARG A 128 1.42 13.34 -5.22
CA ARG A 128 2.23 14.55 -5.01
C ARG A 128 3.73 14.33 -5.17
N GLY A 129 4.12 13.22 -5.80
CA GLY A 129 5.51 12.94 -6.18
C GLY A 129 6.45 12.64 -5.01
N TRP A 130 5.89 12.25 -3.86
CA TRP A 130 6.69 11.67 -2.79
C TRP A 130 6.98 10.21 -3.13
N ASP A 131 8.25 9.82 -3.15
CA ASP A 131 8.63 8.43 -3.29
C ASP A 131 9.06 7.85 -1.94
N VAL A 132 8.99 6.54 -1.81
CA VAL A 132 9.49 5.80 -0.66
C VAL A 132 10.49 4.76 -1.17
N VAL A 133 11.59 4.56 -0.45
CA VAL A 133 12.54 3.49 -0.72
C VAL A 133 12.90 2.78 0.59
N VAL A 134 13.24 1.50 0.53
CA VAL A 134 13.75 0.77 1.70
C VAL A 134 15.26 0.66 1.57
N ALA A 135 15.98 1.13 2.60
CA ALA A 135 17.44 1.00 2.64
C ALA A 135 17.86 -0.42 3.03
N HIS A 136 19.16 -0.72 2.92
CA HIS A 136 19.76 -2.00 3.30
C HIS A 136 19.48 -2.41 4.77
N ASP A 137 19.25 -1.43 5.65
CA ASP A 137 18.87 -1.65 7.05
C ASP A 137 17.37 -1.96 7.23
N ARG A 138 16.66 -2.21 6.12
CA ARG A 138 15.22 -2.52 6.04
C ARG A 138 14.28 -1.42 6.52
N HIS A 139 14.76 -0.19 6.69
CA HIS A 139 13.93 0.94 7.06
C HIS A 139 13.53 1.79 5.86
N PRO A 140 12.30 2.35 5.85
CA PRO A 140 11.86 3.22 4.79
C PRO A 140 12.47 4.62 4.91
N TRP A 141 12.79 5.19 3.76
CA TRP A 141 13.22 6.55 3.53
C TRP A 141 12.25 7.23 2.56
N LEU A 142 12.02 8.52 2.77
CA LEU A 142 11.16 9.35 1.94
C LEU A 142 12.02 10.17 0.98
N ILE A 143 11.63 10.22 -0.27
CA ILE A 143 12.25 11.08 -1.27
C ILE A 143 11.23 12.16 -1.62
N PRO A 144 11.46 13.43 -1.24
CA PRO A 144 10.55 14.51 -1.53
C PRO A 144 10.43 14.77 -3.06
N PRO A 145 9.32 15.36 -3.51
CA PRO A 145 9.23 15.88 -4.87
C PRO A 145 10.18 17.07 -5.05
N ALA A 146 10.60 17.34 -6.28
CA ALA A 146 11.48 18.47 -6.62
C ALA A 146 10.93 19.85 -6.17
N ALA A 147 9.61 19.96 -6.03
CA ALA A 147 8.94 21.16 -5.52
C ALA A 147 9.17 21.41 -4.01
N VAL A 148 9.50 20.36 -3.25
CA VAL A 148 9.81 20.45 -1.80
C VAL A 148 11.32 20.53 -1.59
N ASP A 149 12.07 19.71 -2.33
CA ASP A 149 13.54 19.75 -2.35
C ASP A 149 14.02 19.50 -3.78
N PRO A 150 14.64 20.50 -4.44
CA PRO A 150 15.15 20.38 -5.80
C PRO A 150 16.13 19.21 -6.01
N ASN A 151 16.90 18.86 -4.98
CA ASN A 151 17.88 17.78 -5.04
C ASN A 151 17.27 16.40 -4.76
N ARG A 152 16.00 16.36 -4.29
CA ARG A 152 15.28 15.15 -3.90
C ARG A 152 16.10 14.29 -2.93
N GLU A 153 16.71 14.90 -1.92
CA GLU A 153 17.56 14.19 -0.97
C GLU A 153 16.72 13.24 -0.10
N PRO A 154 17.14 11.97 0.07
CA PRO A 154 16.42 11.02 0.92
C PRO A 154 16.38 11.46 2.39
N ILE A 155 15.19 11.41 2.98
CA ILE A 155 14.93 11.76 4.38
C ILE A 155 14.54 10.50 5.15
N MET A 156 15.15 10.28 6.32
CA MET A 156 14.77 9.18 7.21
C MET A 156 13.29 9.24 7.59
N SER A 157 12.70 8.08 7.90
CA SER A 157 11.36 8.00 8.48
C SER A 157 11.25 8.84 9.76
N TYR A 158 10.04 9.35 10.01
CA TYR A 158 9.73 10.27 11.12
C TYR A 158 10.29 9.74 12.43
N HIS A 159 9.96 8.49 12.78
CA HIS A 159 10.36 7.88 14.03
C HIS A 159 11.89 7.87 14.23
N ARG A 160 12.68 7.69 13.15
CA ARG A 160 14.14 7.67 13.22
C ARG A 160 14.75 9.06 13.31
N ARG A 161 14.21 10.04 12.58
CA ARG A 161 14.75 11.41 12.61
C ARG A 161 14.30 12.23 13.83
N THR A 162 13.24 11.81 14.52
CA THR A 162 12.76 12.44 15.76
C THR A 162 13.05 11.60 17.01
N MET A 163 13.94 10.63 16.91
CA MET A 163 14.34 9.80 18.06
C MET A 163 15.24 10.64 18.98
N ASN A 164 14.74 11.02 20.15
CA ASN A 164 15.55 11.68 21.18
C ASN A 164 16.34 10.63 21.98
N LEU A 165 17.50 11.00 22.54
CA LEU A 165 18.33 10.09 23.34
C LEU A 165 17.55 9.40 24.47
N ASP A 166 16.59 10.10 25.09
CA ASP A 166 15.74 9.58 26.17
C ASP A 166 14.80 8.43 25.73
N SER A 167 14.69 8.18 24.43
CA SER A 167 13.83 7.17 23.83
C SER A 167 14.58 5.97 23.22
N LEU A 168 15.90 5.92 23.41
CA LEU A 168 16.70 4.72 23.17
C LEU A 168 16.37 3.67 24.24
N PRO A 169 16.22 2.38 23.88
CA PRO A 169 16.22 1.34 24.91
C PRO A 169 17.54 1.42 25.67
N ALA A 170 17.48 1.37 27.00
CA ALA A 170 18.68 1.24 27.82
C ALA A 170 19.52 0.08 27.26
N ALA A 171 20.80 0.33 27.02
CA ALA A 171 21.71 -0.69 26.50
C ALA A 171 21.60 -1.94 27.38
N ALA A 172 21.28 -3.07 26.75
CA ALA A 172 21.15 -4.37 27.39
C ALA A 172 22.52 -4.92 27.80
#